data_AF-A0A8T3YEI5-F1
#
_entry.id   AF-A0A8T3YEI5-F1
#
_cell.length_a   1.000
_cell.length_b   1.000
_cell.length_c   1.000
_cell.angle_alpha   90.00
_cell.angle_beta   90.00
_cell.angle_gamma   90.00
#
_symmetry.space_group_name_H-M   'P 1'
#
loop_
_entity.id
_entity.type
_entity.pdbx_description
1 polymer ?
#
loop_
_entity_poly.entity_id
_entity_poly.type
_entity_poly.pdbx_seq_one_letter_code
_entity_poly.pdbx_strand_id
1 'polypeptide(L)' 'MQSILELINKIRWDKREKPEEYTFYYLDRITNEHKAIRFAEIKRIEGNFLYLERDGEETAIPLHRIKYVKRGNEIIWQR' A
#
# COMPACT_ATOMS: atom_id res chain seq x y z
N MET A 1 11.34 -6.96 -12.65
CA MET A 1 10.89 -6.73 -11.26
C MET A 1 9.44 -6.32 -11.34
N GLN A 2 8.55 -6.95 -10.57
CA GLN A 2 7.13 -6.57 -10.54
C GLN A 2 7.00 -5.13 -10.03
N SER A 3 6.20 -4.31 -10.70
CA SER A 3 5.89 -2.97 -10.22
C SER A 3 4.91 -3.00 -9.04
N ILE A 4 4.92 -1.97 -8.20
CA ILE A 4 3.95 -1.84 -7.10
C ILE A 4 2.50 -1.83 -7.63
N LEU A 5 2.28 -1.26 -8.81
CA LEU A 5 0.98 -1.25 -9.48
C LEU A 5 0.52 -2.66 -9.86
N GLU A 6 1.42 -3.49 -10.39
CA GLU A 6 1.10 -4.89 -10.69
C GLU A 6 0.76 -5.68 -9.42
N LEU A 7 1.48 -5.45 -8.33
CA LEU A 7 1.17 -6.08 -7.04
C LEU A 7 -0.21 -5.67 -6.53
N ILE A 8 -0.50 -4.37 -6.56
CA ILE A 8 -1.81 -3.83 -6.17
C ILE A 8 -2.93 -4.44 -7.02
N ASN A 9 -2.75 -4.48 -8.34
CA ASN A 9 -3.74 -5.06 -9.25
C ASN A 9 -3.95 -6.55 -8.96
N LYS A 10 -2.88 -7.29 -8.67
CA LYS A 10 -2.97 -8.68 -8.25
C LYS A 10 -3.83 -8.82 -6.98
N ILE A 11 -3.53 -8.06 -5.93
CA ILE A 11 -4.27 -8.10 -4.65
C ILE A 11 -5.75 -7.72 -4.85
N ARG A 12 -6.04 -6.77 -5.75
CA ARG A 12 -7.39 -6.26 -5.97
C ARG A 12 -8.29 -7.19 -6.78
N TRP A 13 -7.72 -7.89 -7.77
CA TRP A 13 -8.50 -8.66 -8.75
C TRP A 13 -8.39 -10.17 -8.59
N ASP A 14 -7.30 -10.66 -7.98
CA ASP A 14 -7.12 -12.10 -7.74
C ASP A 14 -7.89 -12.53 -6.49
N LYS A 15 -8.95 -13.33 -6.69
CA LYS A 15 -9.81 -13.85 -5.62
C LYS A 15 -9.06 -14.75 -4.61
N ARG A 16 -7.86 -15.22 -4.95
CA ARG A 16 -7.03 -16.04 -4.06
C ARG A 16 -6.25 -15.20 -3.05
N GLU A 17 -6.03 -13.94 -3.37
CA GLU A 17 -5.33 -13.02 -2.49
C GLU A 17 -6.32 -12.45 -1.46
N LYS A 18 -5.84 -12.27 -0.22
CA LYS A 18 -6.63 -11.72 0.88
C LYS A 18 -6.12 -10.33 1.21
N PRO A 19 -6.83 -9.25 0.83
CA PRO A 19 -6.40 -7.86 1.04
C PRO A 19 -5.94 -7.55 2.49
N GLU A 20 -6.60 -8.15 3.48
CA GLU A 20 -6.27 -8.02 4.90
C GLU A 20 -4.87 -8.51 5.30
N GLU A 21 -4.26 -9.41 4.52
CA GLU A 21 -2.92 -9.93 4.81
C GLU A 21 -1.80 -8.96 4.41
N TYR A 22 -2.13 -7.93 3.62
CA TYR A 22 -1.13 -7.06 3.00
C TYR A 22 -0.99 -5.74 3.76
N THR A 23 0.27 -5.38 4.04
CA THR A 23 0.63 -4.11 4.67
C THR A 23 1.68 -3.38 3.85
N PHE A 24 1.37 -2.13 3.50
CA PHE A 24 2.20 -1.25 2.68
C PHE A 24 2.99 -0.34 3.61
N TYR A 25 4.30 -0.25 3.38
CA TYR A 25 5.18 0.60 4.17
C TYR A 25 5.73 1.71 3.29
N TYR A 26 5.43 2.95 3.68
CA TYR A 26 5.88 4.14 2.96
C TYR A 26 6.74 5.01 3.85
N LEU A 27 7.71 5.71 3.25
CA LEU A 27 8.53 6.67 3.98
C LEU A 27 7.75 7.95 4.20
N ASP A 28 7.42 8.24 5.46
CA ASP A 28 6.77 9.48 5.88
C ASP A 28 7.77 10.65 5.84
N ARG A 29 7.35 11.81 5.32
CA ARG A 29 8.25 12.95 5.07
C ARG A 29 8.45 13.84 6.29
N ILE A 30 7.58 13.70 7.29
CA ILE A 30 7.56 14.54 8.48
C ILE A 30 8.39 13.85 9.56
N THR A 31 8.14 12.56 9.75
CA THR A 31 8.78 11.72 10.76
C THR A 31 10.04 11.02 10.24
N ASN A 32 10.22 10.92 8.91
CA ASN A 32 11.29 10.14 8.27
C ASN A 32 11.28 8.65 8.65
N GLU A 33 10.13 8.14 9.05
CA GLU A 33 9.91 6.75 9.45
C GLU A 33 9.05 6.00 8.43
N HIS A 34 9.16 4.67 8.44
CA HIS A 34 8.27 3.81 7.65
C HIS A 34 6.92 3.68 8.34
N LYS A 35 5.88 4.27 7.77
CA LYS A 35 4.51 4.10 8.25
C LYS A 35 3.83 2.96 7.52
N ALA A 36 3.08 2.17 8.29
CA ALA A 36 2.31 1.03 7.81
C ALA A 36 0.89 1.47 7.42
N ILE A 37 0.38 0.90 6.33
CA ILE A 37 -0.99 1.03 5.85
C ILE A 37 -1.49 -0.37 5.54
N ARG A 38 -2.55 -0.85 6.19
CA ARG A 38 -3.15 -2.12 5.78
C ARG A 38 -3.88 -1.89 4.46
N PHE A 39 -3.76 -2.83 3.53
CA PHE A 39 -4.40 -2.67 2.22
C PHE A 39 -5.93 -2.57 2.36
N ALA A 40 -6.51 -3.24 3.35
CA ALA A 40 -7.93 -3.14 3.68
C ALA A 40 -8.39 -1.72 4.09
N GLU A 41 -7.48 -0.83 4.50
CA GLU A 41 -7.77 0.58 4.86
C GLU A 41 -7.69 1.51 3.63
N ILE A 42 -7.28 0.99 2.47
CA ILE A 42 -7.20 1.76 1.23
C ILE A 42 -8.60 1.93 0.66
N LYS A 43 -9.10 3.17 0.69
CA LYS A 43 -10.41 3.54 0.15
C LYS A 43 -10.45 3.37 -1.36
N ARG A 44 -9.46 3.91 -2.07
CA ARG A 44 -9.31 3.74 -3.52
C ARG A 44 -7.89 4.00 -4.00
N ILE A 45 -7.64 3.62 -5.24
CA ILE A 45 -6.36 3.76 -5.92
C ILE A 45 -6.65 4.40 -7.27
N GLU A 46 -6.11 5.59 -7.49
CA GLU A 46 -6.27 6.33 -8.75
C GLU A 46 -4.92 6.83 -9.25
N GLY A 47 -4.62 6.51 -10.52
CA GLY A 47 -3.33 6.79 -11.13
C GLY A 47 -2.18 6.23 -10.30
N ASN A 48 -1.28 7.12 -9.86
CA ASN A 48 -0.11 6.76 -9.06
C ASN A 48 -0.27 7.07 -7.56
N PHE A 49 -1.51 7.12 -7.06
CA PHE A 49 -1.81 7.48 -5.66
C PHE A 49 -2.74 6.46 -4.99
N LEU A 50 -2.45 6.18 -3.71
CA LEU A 50 -3.35 5.50 -2.78
C LEU A 50 -4.11 6.55 -1.99
N TYR A 51 -5.43 6.39 -1.87
CA TYR A 51 -6.27 7.27 -1.08
C TYR A 51 -6.71 6.53 0.18
N LEU A 52 -6.39 7.11 1.33
CA LEU A 52 -6.80 6.66 2.65
C LEU A 52 -7.82 7.63 3.20
N GLU A 53 -8.78 7.12 3.95
CA GLU A 53 -9.65 7.95 4.78
C GLU A 53 -9.22 7.80 6.23
N ARG A 54 -8.86 8.92 6.86
CA ARG A 54 -8.42 8.96 8.25
C ARG A 54 -9.07 10.18 8.90
N ASP A 55 -9.81 9.94 9.99
CA ASP A 55 -10.47 11.01 10.76
C ASP A 55 -11.41 11.89 9.90
N GLY A 56 -12.03 11.33 8.85
CA GLY A 56 -12.90 12.06 7.92
C GLY A 56 -12.16 12.87 6.85
N GLU A 57 -10.82 12.88 6.88
CA GLU A 57 -9.98 13.50 5.86
C GLU A 57 -9.40 12.46 4.90
N GLU A 58 -9.35 12.84 3.63
CA GLU A 58 -8.77 11.99 2.59
C GLU A 58 -7.28 12.31 2.39
N THR A 59 -6.44 11.32 2.64
CA THR A 59 -4.99 11.43 2.47
C THR A 59 -4.54 10.68 1.21
N ALA A 60 -3.90 11.38 0.29
CA ALA A 60 -3.30 10.80 -0.91
C ALA A 60 -1.82 10.47 -0.69
N ILE A 61 -1.43 9.22 -0.94
CA ILE A 61 -0.06 8.71 -0.79
C ILE A 61 0.48 8.28 -2.16
N PRO A 62 1.53 8.93 -2.67
CA PRO A 62 2.15 8.53 -3.92
C PRO A 62 2.75 7.13 -3.86
N LEU A 63 2.50 6.31 -4.88
CA LEU A 63 2.98 4.92 -4.96
C LEU A 63 4.51 4.80 -4.96
N HIS A 64 5.22 5.79 -5.51
CA HIS A 64 6.68 5.80 -5.52
C HIS A 64 7.29 5.95 -4.11
N ARG A 65 6.49 6.30 -3.11
CA ARG A 65 6.92 6.38 -1.70
C ARG A 65 6.78 5.07 -0.96
N ILE A 66 6.08 4.09 -1.53
CA ILE A 66 6.06 2.74 -0.98
C ILE A 66 7.46 2.14 -1.13
N LYS A 67 8.03 1.71 -0.01
CA LYS A 67 9.38 1.13 0.06
C LYS A 67 9.34 -0.38 0.08
N TYR A 68 8.38 -0.95 0.80
CA TYR A 68 8.17 -2.39 0.83
C TYR A 68 6.72 -2.73 1.17
N VAL A 69 6.31 -3.94 0.79
CA VAL A 69 5.00 -4.51 1.12
C VAL A 69 5.23 -5.85 1.80
N LYS A 70 4.53 -6.06 2.90
CA LYS A 70 4.50 -7.34 3.61
C LYS A 70 3.19 -8.06 3.38
N ARG A 71 3.25 -9.40 3.32
CA ARG A 71 2.12 -10.30 3.49
C ARG A 71 2.33 -11.04 4.81
N GLY A 72 1.56 -10.72 5.84
CA GLY A 72 1.87 -11.14 7.20
C GLY A 72 3.27 -10.70 7.63
N ASN A 73 4.17 -11.66 7.85
CA ASN A 73 5.55 -11.40 8.30
C ASN A 73 6.57 -11.37 7.14
N GLU A 74 6.16 -11.72 5.92
CA GLU A 74 7.07 -11.86 4.78
C GLU A 74 7.05 -10.62 3.89
N ILE A 75 8.24 -10.14 3.48
CA ILE A 75 8.35 -9.05 2.50
C ILE A 75 8.19 -9.65 1.10
N ILE A 76 7.10 -9.28 0.41
CA ILE A 76 6.77 -9.80 -0.92
C ILE A 76 7.18 -8.84 -2.05
N TRP A 77 7.44 -7.58 -1.71
CA TRP A 77 7.84 -6.55 -2.65
C TRP A 77 8.66 -5.48 -1.94
N GLN A 78 9.69 -4.98 -2.62
CA GLN A 78 10.54 -3.90 -2.14
C GLN A 78 11.16 -3.13 -3.31
N ARG A 79 11.52 -1.87 -3.06
CA ARG A 79 12.20 -0.99 -4.02
C ARG A 79 13.29 -0.15 -3.35
#